data_AF-A0A3S0CUG4-F1
#
_entry.id   AF-A0A3S0CUG4-F1
#
_cell.length_a   1.000
_cell.length_b   1.000
_cell.length_c   1.000
_cell.angle_alpha   90.00
_cell.angle_beta   90.00
_cell.angle_gamma   90.00
#
_symmetry.space_group_name_H-M   'P 1'
#
loop_
_entity.id
_entity.type
_entity.pdbx_description
1 polymer ?
#
loop_
_entity_poly.entity_id
_entity_poly.type
_entity_poly.pdbx_seq_one_letter_code
_entity_poly.pdbx_strand_id
1 'polypeptide(L)'
;MFKQFFDSKFNENSNSINPALLKELKNLVVSGVLSLDMNLKQIFDKFESKNNSSKNFESDFTRAFNALDTGYNFVKLYNLRKSLPQYSRQEFDGGLNSLRKERKFSLEASEGLLVKLTPEEKEAGILEQGRLLIYCKKINNVY
;
A
#
# COMPACT_ATOMS: atom_id res chain seq x y z
N MET A 1 -6.56 32.52 -14.48
CA MET A 1 -5.08 32.67 -14.44
C MET A 1 -4.35 31.44 -13.91
N PHE A 2 -4.76 30.83 -12.79
CA PHE A 2 -4.11 29.62 -12.22
C PHE A 2 -3.97 28.42 -13.17
N LYS A 3 -5.00 28.13 -13.99
CA LYS A 3 -5.01 27.01 -14.93
C LYS A 3 -3.92 27.11 -16.01
N GLN A 4 -3.67 28.31 -16.54
CA GLN A 4 -2.69 28.54 -17.61
C GLN A 4 -1.25 28.41 -17.12
N PHE A 5 -0.95 28.87 -15.90
CA PHE A 5 0.38 28.69 -15.31
C PHE A 5 0.68 27.21 -15.04
N PHE A 6 -0.32 26.48 -14.54
CA PHE A 6 -0.21 25.04 -14.28
C PHE A 6 -0.03 24.23 -15.57
N ASP A 7 -0.85 24.49 -16.58
CA ASP A 7 -0.76 23.76 -17.86
C ASP A 7 0.55 24.11 -18.60
N SER A 8 1.06 25.35 -18.51
CA SER A 8 2.33 25.74 -19.14
C SER A 8 3.57 25.09 -18.52
N LYS A 9 3.63 24.93 -17.19
CA LYS A 9 4.77 24.27 -16.52
C LYS A 9 4.78 22.74 -16.64
N PHE A 10 3.63 22.14 -16.91
CA PHE A 10 3.47 20.70 -17.02
C PHE A 10 3.59 20.16 -18.46
N ASN A 11 3.33 20.99 -19.47
CA ASN A 11 3.33 20.55 -20.86
C ASN A 11 4.72 20.40 -21.47
N GLU A 12 5.78 20.91 -20.83
CA GLU A 12 7.16 20.76 -21.32
C GLU A 12 7.80 19.39 -20.96
N ASN A 13 7.20 18.60 -20.06
CA ASN A 13 7.70 17.28 -19.65
C ASN A 13 6.63 16.16 -19.74
N SER A 14 5.49 16.42 -20.40
CA SER A 14 4.28 15.59 -20.36
C SER A 14 4.33 14.30 -21.17
N ASN A 15 5.34 14.09 -22.03
CA ASN A 15 5.39 12.91 -22.91
C ASN A 15 5.69 11.58 -22.18
N SER A 16 6.06 11.63 -20.89
CA SER A 16 6.36 10.43 -20.09
C SER A 16 5.47 10.25 -18.86
N ILE A 17 4.56 11.19 -18.57
CA ILE A 17 3.87 11.26 -17.28
C ILE A 17 2.45 10.68 -17.38
N ASN A 18 2.14 9.74 -16.49
CA ASN A 18 0.82 9.11 -16.41
C ASN A 18 -0.30 10.14 -16.12
N PRO A 19 -1.36 10.22 -16.94
CA PRO A 19 -2.42 11.22 -16.79
C PRO A 19 -3.21 11.11 -15.47
N ALA A 20 -3.25 9.94 -14.83
CA ALA A 20 -3.88 9.76 -13.53
C ALA A 20 -3.11 10.50 -12.41
N LEU A 21 -1.78 10.47 -12.47
CA LEU A 21 -0.90 11.17 -11.54
C LEU A 21 -1.02 12.69 -11.65
N LEU A 22 -1.17 13.20 -12.87
CA LEU A 22 -1.41 14.62 -13.13
C LEU A 22 -2.70 15.11 -12.48
N LYS A 23 -3.75 14.29 -12.50
CA LYS A 23 -5.05 14.62 -11.90
C LYS A 23 -4.97 14.67 -10.38
N GLU A 24 -4.26 13.72 -9.76
CA GLU A 24 -4.11 13.65 -8.31
C GLU A 24 -3.26 14.80 -7.76
N LEU A 25 -2.17 15.15 -8.44
CA LEU A 25 -1.31 16.29 -8.06
C LEU A 25 -2.03 17.63 -8.22
N LYS A 26 -2.83 17.80 -9.27
CA LYS A 26 -3.69 18.98 -9.44
C LYS A 26 -4.66 19.12 -8.26
N ASN A 27 -5.27 18.03 -7.80
CA ASN A 27 -6.18 18.06 -6.64
C ASN A 27 -5.47 18.43 -5.33
N LEU A 28 -4.24 17.97 -5.12
CA LEU A 28 -3.46 18.27 -3.91
C LEU A 28 -2.97 19.72 -3.86
N VAL A 29 -2.68 20.33 -5.01
CA VAL A 29 -2.31 21.75 -5.08
C VAL A 29 -3.54 22.65 -4.94
N VAL A 30 -4.67 22.29 -5.53
CA VAL A 30 -5.94 23.02 -5.37
C VAL A 30 -6.45 22.98 -3.92
N SER A 31 -6.18 21.90 -3.19
CA SER A 31 -6.53 21.78 -1.76
C SER A 31 -5.53 22.46 -0.81
N GLY A 32 -4.48 23.12 -1.33
CA GLY A 32 -3.51 23.86 -0.53
C GLY A 32 -2.54 22.99 0.28
N VAL A 33 -2.54 21.67 0.03
CA VAL A 33 -1.66 20.70 0.71
C VAL A 33 -0.21 20.81 0.21
N LEU A 34 -0.03 21.32 -1.00
CA LEU A 34 1.28 21.52 -1.64
C LEU A 34 1.47 23.00 -1.96
N SER A 35 2.54 23.61 -1.44
CA SER A 35 2.91 24.99 -1.80
C SER A 35 3.45 25.03 -3.23
N LEU A 36 3.12 26.10 -3.97
CA LEU A 36 3.59 26.36 -5.34
C LEU A 36 5.11 26.58 -5.43
N ASP A 37 5.78 26.77 -4.29
CA ASP A 37 7.22 27.04 -4.20
C ASP A 37 8.08 25.77 -4.19
N MET A 38 7.47 24.58 -4.13
CA MET A 38 8.22 23.33 -4.16
C MET A 38 8.65 22.97 -5.59
N ASN A 39 9.89 22.48 -5.72
CA ASN A 39 10.44 22.02 -6.99
C ASN A 39 9.62 20.83 -7.52
N LEU A 40 8.77 21.09 -8.52
CA LEU A 40 7.85 20.12 -9.13
C LEU A 40 8.57 18.83 -9.49
N LYS A 41 9.82 18.89 -10.00
CA LYS A 41 10.60 17.71 -10.35
C LYS A 41 10.84 16.80 -9.15
N GLN A 42 11.14 17.35 -7.97
CA GLN A 42 11.32 16.56 -6.74
C GLN A 42 10.01 15.94 -6.25
N ILE A 43 8.88 16.64 -6.43
CA ILE A 43 7.56 16.08 -6.14
C ILE A 43 7.28 14.91 -7.09
N PHE A 44 7.50 15.09 -8.40
CA PHE A 44 7.34 14.03 -9.40
C PHE A 44 8.19 12.82 -9.09
N ASP A 45 9.50 13.01 -8.92
CA ASP A 45 10.45 11.94 -8.63
C ASP A 45 10.03 11.17 -7.35
N LYS A 46 9.50 11.88 -6.34
CA LYS A 46 8.97 11.28 -5.10
C LYS A 46 7.64 10.54 -5.30
N PHE A 47 6.76 11.04 -6.15
CA PHE A 47 5.47 10.40 -6.44
C PHE A 47 5.61 9.18 -7.35
N GLU A 48 6.47 9.24 -8.37
CA GLU A 48 6.75 8.10 -9.25
C GLU A 48 7.46 6.97 -8.49
N SER A 49 8.46 7.30 -7.68
CA SER A 49 9.13 6.30 -6.83
C SER A 49 8.16 5.64 -5.84
N LYS A 50 7.27 6.42 -5.21
CA LYS A 50 6.25 5.88 -4.30
C LYS A 50 5.22 5.01 -5.01
N ASN A 51 4.75 5.38 -6.19
CA ASN A 51 3.79 4.59 -6.96
C ASN A 51 4.40 3.32 -7.54
N ASN A 52 5.65 3.36 -8.00
CA ASN A 52 6.36 2.17 -8.43
C ASN A 52 6.64 1.23 -7.26
N SER A 53 7.05 1.76 -6.10
CA SER A 53 7.20 0.96 -4.87
C SER A 53 5.89 0.29 -4.45
N SER A 54 4.77 1.01 -4.52
CA SER A 54 3.45 0.47 -4.14
C SER A 54 2.96 -0.63 -5.09
N LYS A 55 3.16 -0.46 -6.41
CA LYS A 55 2.82 -1.49 -7.41
C LYS A 55 3.71 -2.73 -7.28
N ASN A 56 5.00 -2.52 -7.01
CA ASN A 56 5.94 -3.62 -6.78
C ASN A 56 5.52 -4.40 -5.53
N PHE A 57 5.19 -3.71 -4.44
CA PHE A 57 4.70 -4.33 -3.20
C PHE A 57 3.43 -5.14 -3.44
N GLU A 58 2.42 -4.58 -4.11
CA GLU A 58 1.16 -5.29 -4.37
C GLU A 58 1.39 -6.60 -5.13
N SER A 59 2.19 -6.57 -6.19
CA SER A 59 2.47 -7.75 -7.01
C SER A 59 3.23 -8.82 -6.24
N ASP A 60 4.27 -8.41 -5.49
CA ASP A 60 5.05 -9.30 -4.64
C ASP A 60 4.20 -9.89 -3.51
N PHE A 61 3.38 -9.06 -2.87
CA PHE A 61 2.47 -9.47 -1.79
C PHE A 61 1.44 -10.48 -2.29
N THR A 62 0.80 -10.20 -3.42
CA THR A 62 -0.19 -11.11 -4.01
C THR A 62 0.44 -12.44 -4.41
N ARG A 63 1.66 -12.42 -4.98
CA ARG A 63 2.41 -13.64 -5.30
C ARG A 63 2.73 -14.44 -4.04
N ALA A 64 3.26 -13.80 -3.00
CA ALA A 64 3.57 -14.46 -1.74
C ALA A 64 2.32 -15.03 -1.06
N PHE A 65 1.22 -14.28 -1.07
CA PHE A 65 -0.06 -14.73 -0.55
C PHE A 65 -0.54 -16.00 -1.27
N ASN A 66 -0.59 -15.97 -2.61
CA ASN A 66 -1.06 -17.12 -3.40
C ASN A 66 -0.15 -18.36 -3.22
N ALA A 67 1.15 -18.17 -2.98
CA ALA A 67 2.08 -19.27 -2.73
C ALA A 67 1.90 -19.90 -1.33
N LEU A 68 1.44 -19.11 -0.36
CA LEU A 68 1.20 -19.55 1.02
C LEU A 68 -0.24 -20.02 1.25
N ASP A 69 -1.18 -19.61 0.41
CA ASP A 69 -2.58 -19.99 0.51
C ASP A 69 -2.77 -21.45 0.09
N THR A 70 -3.13 -22.29 1.05
CA THR A 70 -3.41 -23.72 0.84
C THR A 70 -4.86 -23.98 0.41
N GLY A 71 -5.62 -22.93 0.06
CA GLY A 71 -7.01 -23.00 -0.41
C GLY A 71 -8.03 -22.52 0.62
N TYR A 72 -7.58 -22.08 1.80
CA TYR A 72 -8.46 -21.53 2.84
C TYR A 72 -8.57 -20.01 2.79
N ASN A 73 -7.77 -19.33 1.97
CA ASN A 73 -7.74 -17.87 1.89
C ASN A 73 -7.43 -17.21 3.25
N PHE A 74 -6.61 -17.88 4.06
CA PHE A 74 -6.17 -17.43 5.37
C PHE A 74 -4.68 -17.69 5.50
N VAL A 75 -3.89 -16.61 5.51
CA VAL A 75 -2.43 -16.69 5.60
C VAL A 75 -1.94 -15.89 6.80
N LYS A 76 -1.06 -16.47 7.62
CA LYS A 76 -0.45 -15.77 8.76
C LYS A 76 0.47 -14.65 8.29
N LEU A 77 0.39 -13.49 8.93
CA LEU A 77 1.28 -12.34 8.69
C LEU A 77 2.75 -12.69 8.90
N TYR A 78 3.05 -13.56 9.87
CA TYR A 78 4.40 -14.07 10.09
C TYR A 78 5.00 -14.71 8.83
N ASN A 79 4.23 -15.58 8.17
CA ASN A 79 4.69 -16.26 6.95
C ASN A 79 4.84 -15.26 5.80
N LEU A 80 3.90 -14.32 5.65
CA LEU A 80 3.99 -13.28 4.62
C LEU A 80 5.23 -12.39 4.79
N ARG A 81 5.53 -11.96 6.01
CA ARG A 81 6.74 -11.17 6.31
C ARG A 81 8.01 -11.96 6.01
N LYS A 82 8.03 -13.26 6.37
CA LYS A 82 9.16 -14.14 6.05
C LYS A 82 9.36 -14.36 4.55
N SER A 83 8.28 -14.42 3.78
CA SER A 83 8.34 -14.57 2.32
C SER A 83 8.72 -13.28 1.59
N LEU A 84 8.72 -12.14 2.28
CA LEU A 84 8.97 -10.82 1.71
C LEU A 84 10.07 -10.06 2.49
N PRO A 85 11.28 -10.65 2.66
CA PRO A 85 12.34 -10.07 3.47
C PRO A 85 12.91 -8.77 2.89
N GLN A 86 12.62 -8.46 1.63
CA GLN A 86 13.05 -7.23 0.97
C GLN A 86 12.30 -5.98 1.45
N TYR A 87 11.18 -6.14 2.16
CA TYR A 87 10.42 -5.02 2.72
C TYR A 87 10.62 -4.93 4.23
N SER A 88 10.94 -3.73 4.72
CA SER A 88 10.96 -3.46 6.16
C SER A 88 9.56 -3.61 6.76
N ARG A 89 9.47 -3.73 8.10
CA ARG A 89 8.19 -3.80 8.81
C ARG A 89 7.29 -2.60 8.45
N GLN A 90 7.85 -1.40 8.39
CA GLN A 90 7.13 -0.17 8.08
C GLN A 90 6.60 -0.16 6.64
N GLU A 91 7.40 -0.59 5.68
CA GLU A 91 6.98 -0.69 4.27
C GLU A 91 5.90 -1.77 4.08
N PHE A 92 6.08 -2.92 4.71
CA PHE A 92 5.08 -3.99 4.69
C PHE A 92 3.75 -3.53 5.29
N ASP A 93 3.78 -2.92 6.47
CA ASP A 93 2.57 -2.46 7.17
C ASP A 93 1.87 -1.34 6.40
N GLY A 94 2.64 -0.40 5.83
CA GLY A 94 2.12 0.67 4.99
C GLY A 94 1.52 0.18 3.68
N GLY A 95 2.18 -0.77 3.01
CA GLY A 95 1.69 -1.41 1.80
C GLY A 95 0.42 -2.22 2.06
N LEU A 96 0.42 -3.06 3.10
CA LEU A 96 -0.75 -3.84 3.51
C LEU A 96 -1.93 -2.94 3.89
N ASN A 97 -1.70 -1.83 4.60
CA ASN A 97 -2.75 -0.86 4.90
C ASN A 97 -3.36 -0.25 3.62
N SER A 98 -2.53 0.03 2.61
CA SER A 98 -3.00 0.54 1.31
C SER A 98 -3.88 -0.50 0.61
N LEU A 99 -3.45 -1.76 0.57
CA LEU A 99 -4.23 -2.87 0.02
C LEU A 99 -5.56 -3.11 0.75
N ARG A 100 -5.60 -2.89 2.07
CA ARG A 100 -6.83 -2.95 2.87
C ARG A 100 -7.81 -1.83 2.53
N LYS A 101 -7.32 -0.61 2.35
CA LYS A 101 -8.14 0.54 1.94
C LYS A 101 -8.74 0.33 0.55
N GLU A 102 -8.00 -0.32 -0.33
CA GLU A 102 -8.46 -0.72 -1.67
C GLU A 102 -9.38 -1.95 -1.67
N ARG A 103 -9.71 -2.51 -0.50
CA ARG A 103 -10.54 -3.72 -0.33
C ARG A 103 -10.01 -4.92 -1.12
N LYS A 104 -8.69 -5.04 -1.28
CA LYS A 104 -8.04 -6.23 -1.88
C LYS A 104 -7.79 -7.31 -0.83
N PHE A 105 -7.46 -6.89 0.39
CA PHE A 105 -7.18 -7.78 1.52
C PHE A 105 -7.85 -7.28 2.80
N SER A 106 -8.13 -8.19 3.73
CA SER A 106 -8.57 -7.90 5.09
C SER A 106 -7.67 -8.59 6.10
N LEU A 107 -7.68 -8.08 7.33
CA LEU A 107 -6.99 -8.72 8.45
C LEU A 107 -7.98 -9.28 9.45
N GLU A 108 -7.62 -10.41 10.03
CA GLU A 108 -8.42 -11.12 11.01
C GLU A 108 -7.60 -11.43 12.26
N ALA A 109 -8.29 -11.38 13.40
CA ALA A 109 -7.73 -11.77 14.68
C ALA A 109 -7.64 -13.30 14.77
N SER A 110 -6.80 -13.79 15.68
CA SER A 110 -6.96 -15.16 16.16
C SER A 110 -8.17 -15.21 17.08
N GLU A 111 -9.36 -15.50 16.54
CA GLU A 111 -10.53 -15.75 17.38
C GLU A 111 -10.41 -17.15 17.98
N GLY A 112 -9.77 -17.26 19.15
CA GLY A 112 -9.81 -18.50 19.93
C GLY A 112 -8.67 -18.71 20.90
N LEU A 113 -9.00 -19.32 22.04
CA LEU A 113 -8.07 -19.81 23.07
C LEU A 113 -7.28 -21.06 22.61
N LEU A 114 -7.62 -21.65 21.46
CA LEU A 114 -7.11 -22.94 21.00
C LEU A 114 -5.81 -22.85 20.19
N VAL A 115 -5.46 -21.67 19.65
CA VAL A 115 -4.21 -21.48 18.90
C VAL A 115 -3.21 -20.78 19.81
N LYS A 116 -2.23 -21.53 20.33
CA LYS A 116 -1.08 -20.94 21.02
C LYS A 116 -0.19 -20.27 19.98
N LEU A 117 -0.21 -18.94 19.97
CA LEU A 117 0.68 -18.15 19.13
C LEU A 117 2.09 -18.14 19.70
N THR A 118 3.07 -18.37 18.84
CA THR A 118 4.48 -18.22 19.21
C THR A 118 4.82 -16.74 19.41
N PRO A 119 5.89 -16.40 20.14
CA PRO A 119 6.33 -15.00 20.31
C PRO A 119 6.53 -14.28 18.97
N GLU A 120 7.08 -14.97 17.98
CA GLU A 120 7.36 -14.43 16.66
C GLU A 120 6.07 -14.14 15.87
N GLU A 121 5.06 -14.99 16.02
CA GLU A 121 3.74 -14.78 15.42
C GLU A 121 3.03 -13.57 16.05
N LYS A 122 3.20 -13.36 17.36
CA LYS A 122 2.65 -12.20 18.04
C LYS A 122 3.32 -10.91 17.61
N GLU A 123 4.64 -10.92 17.45
CA GLU A 123 5.42 -9.77 16.99
C GLU A 123 5.08 -9.39 15.54
N ALA A 124 4.87 -10.39 14.68
CA ALA A 124 4.47 -10.17 13.29
C ALA A 124 3.05 -9.61 13.16
N GLY A 125 2.21 -9.82 14.17
CA GLY A 125 0.84 -9.32 14.24
C GLY A 125 0.74 -7.80 14.29
N ILE A 126 -0.44 -7.29 13.95
CA ILE A 126 -0.78 -5.86 13.99
C ILE A 126 -1.84 -5.66 15.08
N LEU A 127 -1.53 -4.82 16.06
CA LEU A 127 -2.47 -4.49 17.13
C LEU A 127 -3.40 -3.36 16.69
N GLU A 128 -4.70 -3.65 16.54
CA GLU A 128 -5.72 -2.66 16.20
C GLU A 128 -6.89 -2.75 17.19
N GLN A 129 -7.26 -1.63 17.81
CA GLN A 129 -8.40 -1.56 18.74
C GLN A 129 -8.35 -2.64 19.86
N GLY A 130 -7.14 -2.95 20.35
CA GLY A 130 -6.93 -3.98 21.38
C GLY A 130 -7.01 -5.42 20.88
N ARG A 131 -7.20 -5.63 19.56
CA ARG A 131 -7.18 -6.95 18.93
C ARG A 131 -5.86 -7.17 18.19
N LEU A 132 -5.27 -8.35 18.39
CA LEU A 132 -4.09 -8.75 17.66
C LEU A 132 -4.50 -9.42 16.35
N LEU A 133 -4.33 -8.71 15.24
CA LEU A 133 -4.59 -9.18 13.91
C LEU A 133 -3.36 -9.93 13.39
N ILE A 134 -3.52 -11.21 13.11
CA ILE A 134 -2.40 -12.09 12.72
C ILE A 134 -2.62 -12.80 11.39
N TYR A 135 -3.85 -12.81 10.90
CA TYR A 135 -4.21 -13.44 9.64
C TYR A 135 -4.52 -12.38 8.60
N CYS A 136 -4.13 -12.68 7.36
CA CYS A 136 -4.50 -11.95 6.16
C CYS A 136 -5.43 -12.83 5.33
N LYS A 137 -6.45 -12.21 4.76
CA LYS A 137 -7.42 -12.83 3.87
C LYS A 137 -7.57 -11.98 2.62
N LYS A 138 -7.66 -12.61 1.46
CA LYS A 138 -8.02 -11.93 0.21
C LYS A 138 -9.51 -11.67 0.19
N ILE A 139 -9.91 -10.46 -0.17
CA ILE A 139 -11.32 -10.14 -0.36
C ILE A 139 -11.68 -10.58 -1.78
N ASN A 140 -12.47 -11.64 -1.90
CA ASN A 140 -13.05 -12.02 -3.18
C ASN A 140 -14.21 -11.06 -3.44
N ASN A 141 -14.05 -10.16 -4.41
CA ASN A 141 -15.17 -9.39 -4.95
C ASN A 141 -16.09 -10.38 -5.67
N VAL A 142 -17.06 -10.93 -4.94
CA VAL A 142 -18.22 -11.60 -5.53
C VAL A 142 -19.22 -10.49 -5.85
N TYR A 143 -19.21 -10.03 -7.09
CA TYR A 143 -20.31 -9.27 -7.69
C TYR A 143 -20.92 -10.10 -8.81
#